data_AF-A0AA94XV81-F1
#
_entry.id   AF-A0AA94XV81-F1
#
_cell.length_a   1.000
_cell.length_b   1.000
_cell.length_c   1.000
_cell.angle_alpha   90.00
_cell.angle_beta   90.00
_cell.angle_gamma   90.00
#
_symmetry.space_group_name_H-M   'P 1'
#
loop_
_entity.id
_entity.type
_entity.pdbx_description
1 polymer ?
#
loop_
_entity_poly.entity_id
_entity_poly.type
_entity_poly.pdbx_seq_one_letter_code
_entity_poly.pdbx_strand_id
1 'polypeptide(L)'
;MASRKPAKKKPAQGHPARRAGASSVPFETEVRQALQPFKSQLFRHFQEEGQPASETRAALEGLTTLLTVHAQLRKSVDVQSLDPSILGEQLGHLSSLGKEVAATSAAILKHYLTFLGTSANFGGSVEDFKQTFEFLSRMAGDSPIVAPYLEDEEANGAFESMPFVFAARELIQWVGDGKPTTPAGVLTAETLQDAAAALGLFIKVDENAPIPEDATWEPEDGTVVPSLADIPRLSAYWDALIGTAMLTYQAPHAKPTESLSEALLASSGAGARVVKELIAEVLYSHILINTLEKPGQAQIAEMVAGVLSNAASSTPPRAEFALQIPTTDDLPEEQHHLIPSLEEVVPQVESLLRVFEREGLVEIDEHITVPIVLRSSLERALGKVSDHVLKQDTDSSAPEA
;
A
#
# COMPACT_ATOMS: atom_id res chain seq x y z
N MET A 1 66.34 15.36 -60.43
CA MET A 1 66.15 14.14 -59.60
C MET A 1 65.70 14.55 -58.22
N ALA A 2 64.49 14.20 -57.80
CA ALA A 2 64.13 14.19 -56.38
C ALA A 2 62.88 13.31 -56.16
N SER A 3 63.07 12.35 -55.26
CA SER A 3 62.20 11.25 -54.83
C SER A 3 60.83 11.69 -54.28
N ARG A 4 59.76 10.99 -54.69
CA ARG A 4 58.41 11.07 -54.08
C ARG A 4 58.38 10.23 -52.80
N LYS A 5 58.20 10.89 -51.64
CA LYS A 5 57.82 10.24 -50.37
C LYS A 5 56.29 10.20 -50.22
N PRO A 6 55.70 9.10 -49.69
CA PRO A 6 54.26 8.99 -49.48
C PRO A 6 53.80 9.77 -48.24
N ALA A 7 52.53 10.18 -48.25
CA ALA A 7 51.89 11.01 -47.24
C ALA A 7 51.79 10.32 -45.85
N LYS A 8 52.14 11.07 -44.79
CA LYS A 8 51.92 10.69 -43.38
C LYS A 8 50.42 10.60 -43.07
N LYS A 9 49.94 9.42 -42.65
CA LYS A 9 48.62 9.25 -42.02
C LYS A 9 48.59 10.01 -40.68
N LYS A 10 47.56 10.83 -40.47
CA LYS A 10 47.23 11.42 -39.16
C LYS A 10 46.86 10.29 -38.18
N PRO A 11 47.35 10.30 -36.93
CA PRO A 11 46.85 9.40 -35.90
C PRO A 11 45.42 9.79 -35.54
N ALA A 12 44.51 8.81 -35.58
CA ALA A 12 43.13 8.96 -35.14
C ALA A 12 43.10 9.27 -33.64
N GLN A 13 42.31 10.27 -33.25
CA GLN A 13 41.99 10.56 -31.84
C GLN A 13 41.28 9.35 -31.24
N GLY A 14 41.92 8.71 -30.26
CA GLY A 14 41.33 7.63 -29.48
C GLY A 14 40.31 8.14 -28.47
N HIS A 15 39.25 7.37 -28.26
CA HIS A 15 38.21 7.58 -27.27
C HIS A 15 38.76 7.80 -25.85
N PRO A 16 38.12 8.66 -25.03
CA PRO A 16 38.60 9.06 -23.70
C PRO A 16 38.64 7.94 -22.64
N ALA A 17 38.17 6.71 -22.95
CA ALA A 17 38.15 5.57 -22.05
C ALA A 17 39.51 4.84 -21.86
N ARG A 18 40.61 5.34 -22.46
CA ARG A 18 41.96 4.75 -22.32
C ARG A 18 42.95 5.66 -21.58
N ARG A 19 42.53 6.30 -20.49
CA ARG A 19 43.50 6.82 -19.51
C ARG A 19 43.80 5.73 -18.48
N ALA A 20 45.03 5.21 -18.51
CA ALA A 20 45.58 4.42 -17.41
C ALA A 20 45.66 5.33 -16.17
N GLY A 21 44.87 5.03 -15.14
CA GLY A 21 44.76 5.85 -13.92
C GLY A 21 43.33 6.24 -13.52
N ALA A 22 42.30 5.48 -13.90
CA ALA A 22 40.99 5.61 -13.24
C ALA A 22 41.11 5.05 -11.82
N SER A 23 40.75 5.85 -10.82
CA SER A 23 40.67 5.40 -9.42
C SER A 23 39.72 4.20 -9.36
N SER A 24 40.22 3.02 -9.01
CA SER A 24 39.36 1.87 -8.76
C SER A 24 38.48 2.22 -7.56
N VAL A 25 37.17 2.23 -7.77
CA VAL A 25 36.21 2.31 -6.67
C VAL A 25 36.55 1.16 -5.70
N PRO A 26 36.74 1.42 -4.39
CA PRO A 26 37.11 0.38 -3.44
C PRO A 26 36.14 -0.81 -3.53
N PHE A 27 36.67 -2.03 -3.51
CA PHE A 27 35.94 -3.30 -3.62
C PHE A 27 35.30 -3.64 -4.97
N GLU A 28 35.30 -2.75 -5.97
CA GLU A 28 34.62 -3.03 -7.25
C GLU A 28 35.25 -4.25 -7.99
N THR A 29 36.58 -4.34 -7.99
CA THR A 29 37.28 -5.44 -8.66
C THR A 29 37.02 -6.77 -7.95
N GLU A 30 37.03 -6.74 -6.63
CA GLU A 30 36.79 -7.88 -5.74
C GLU A 30 35.34 -8.39 -5.87
N VAL A 31 34.35 -7.49 -5.90
CA VAL A 31 32.94 -7.84 -6.12
C VAL A 31 32.74 -8.46 -7.51
N ARG A 32 33.32 -7.87 -8.56
CA ARG A 32 33.25 -8.43 -9.93
C ARG A 32 33.89 -9.81 -10.03
N GLN A 33 34.98 -10.05 -9.29
CA GLN A 33 35.62 -11.37 -9.21
C GLN A 33 34.73 -12.37 -8.46
N ALA A 34 34.15 -11.97 -7.33
CA ALA A 34 33.24 -12.80 -6.54
C ALA A 34 31.96 -13.18 -7.30
N LEU A 35 31.48 -12.33 -8.21
CA LEU A 35 30.32 -12.61 -9.07
C LEU A 35 30.63 -13.49 -10.30
N GLN A 36 31.90 -13.65 -10.69
CA GLN A 36 32.25 -14.44 -11.90
C GLN A 36 31.67 -15.86 -11.90
N PRO A 37 31.70 -16.63 -10.79
CA PRO A 37 31.14 -17.99 -10.76
C PRO A 37 29.64 -18.03 -11.10
N PHE A 38 28.90 -16.95 -10.81
CA PHE A 38 27.45 -16.87 -10.96
C PHE A 38 27.02 -16.24 -12.29
N LYS A 39 27.95 -15.64 -13.04
CA LYS A 39 27.66 -14.74 -14.18
C LYS A 39 26.66 -15.29 -15.20
N SER A 40 26.81 -16.55 -15.62
CA SER A 40 25.92 -17.16 -16.62
C SER A 40 24.53 -17.46 -16.06
N GLN A 41 24.45 -17.88 -14.80
CA GLN A 41 23.19 -18.19 -14.12
C GLN A 41 22.44 -16.90 -13.78
N LEU A 42 23.13 -15.87 -13.30
CA LEU A 42 22.60 -14.53 -13.07
C LEU A 42 22.02 -13.93 -14.35
N PHE A 43 22.77 -14.01 -15.46
CA PHE A 43 22.27 -13.52 -16.75
C PHE A 43 20.98 -14.22 -17.16
N ARG A 44 20.89 -15.54 -16.98
CA ARG A 44 19.67 -16.30 -17.27
C ARG A 44 18.52 -15.94 -16.33
N HIS A 45 18.80 -15.71 -15.06
CA HIS A 45 17.79 -15.41 -14.03
C HIS A 45 17.21 -13.98 -14.18
N PHE A 46 18.02 -13.03 -14.63
CA PHE A 46 17.61 -11.63 -14.89
C PHE A 46 17.07 -11.40 -16.32
N GLN A 47 17.09 -12.42 -17.18
CA GLN A 47 16.60 -12.30 -18.56
C GLN A 47 15.11 -12.63 -18.60
N GLU A 48 14.27 -11.60 -18.78
CA GLU A 48 12.83 -11.77 -18.99
C GLU A 48 12.51 -12.11 -20.46
N GLU A 49 11.38 -12.79 -20.68
CA GLU A 49 10.90 -13.11 -22.03
C GLU A 49 10.54 -11.82 -22.79
N GLY A 50 11.13 -11.64 -23.97
CA GLY A 50 10.88 -10.47 -24.82
C GLY A 50 11.76 -9.23 -24.51
N GLN A 51 12.54 -9.22 -23.42
CA GLN A 51 13.44 -8.11 -23.12
C GLN A 51 14.76 -8.16 -23.92
N PRO A 52 15.26 -7.02 -24.45
CA PRO A 52 16.58 -6.93 -25.05
C PRO A 52 17.69 -7.29 -24.06
N ALA A 53 18.65 -8.10 -24.50
CA ALA A 53 19.82 -8.48 -23.69
C ALA A 53 20.68 -7.29 -23.20
N SER A 54 20.51 -6.09 -23.76
CA SER A 54 21.14 -4.86 -23.26
C SER A 54 20.58 -4.41 -21.91
N GLU A 55 19.28 -4.62 -21.67
CA GLU A 55 18.60 -4.25 -20.43
C GLU A 55 19.04 -5.16 -19.29
N THR A 56 19.08 -6.48 -19.52
CA THR A 56 19.65 -7.44 -18.57
C THR A 56 21.10 -7.10 -18.20
N ARG A 57 21.93 -6.66 -19.17
CA ARG A 57 23.30 -6.22 -18.87
C ARG A 57 23.33 -4.96 -18.02
N ALA A 58 22.46 -4.00 -18.29
CA ALA A 58 22.35 -2.78 -17.49
C ALA A 58 21.92 -3.10 -16.05
N ALA A 59 20.95 -3.99 -15.87
CA ALA A 59 20.52 -4.46 -14.55
C ALA A 59 21.65 -5.14 -13.77
N LEU A 60 22.44 -6.01 -14.43
CA LEU A 60 23.59 -6.67 -13.79
C LEU A 60 24.75 -5.71 -13.44
N GLU A 61 24.96 -4.66 -14.23
CA GLU A 61 25.91 -3.59 -13.88
C GLU A 61 25.37 -2.74 -12.71
N GLY A 62 24.07 -2.47 -12.67
CA GLY A 62 23.39 -1.86 -11.52
C GLY A 62 23.57 -2.69 -10.25
N LEU A 63 23.32 -4.01 -10.33
CA LEU A 63 23.56 -4.95 -9.25
C LEU A 63 25.03 -4.93 -8.78
N THR A 64 25.98 -4.95 -9.71
CA THR A 64 27.42 -4.89 -9.37
C THR A 64 27.75 -3.61 -8.61
N THR A 65 27.17 -2.48 -9.01
CA THR A 65 27.32 -1.20 -8.33
C THR A 65 26.73 -1.25 -6.92
N LEU A 66 25.52 -1.79 -6.77
CA LEU A 66 24.85 -1.93 -5.47
C LEU A 66 25.63 -2.84 -4.52
N LEU A 67 26.15 -3.97 -4.99
CA LEU A 67 26.98 -4.86 -4.19
C LEU A 67 28.35 -4.24 -3.83
N THR A 68 28.89 -3.38 -4.69
CA THR A 68 30.11 -2.62 -4.39
C THR A 68 29.88 -1.62 -3.27
N VAL A 69 28.77 -0.87 -3.31
CA VAL A 69 28.38 0.04 -2.22
C VAL A 69 28.13 -0.74 -0.93
N HIS A 70 27.43 -1.87 -1.01
CA HIS A 70 27.19 -2.75 0.14
C HIS A 70 28.51 -3.22 0.78
N ALA A 71 29.46 -3.67 -0.03
CA ALA A 71 30.78 -4.11 0.44
C ALA A 71 31.61 -2.98 1.06
N GLN A 72 31.47 -1.75 0.56
CA GLN A 72 32.12 -0.57 1.14
C GLN A 72 31.61 -0.25 2.54
N LEU A 73 30.29 -0.24 2.72
CA LEU A 73 29.67 0.01 4.02
C LEU A 73 29.98 -1.11 5.02
N ARG A 74 29.92 -2.37 4.57
CA ARG A 74 30.28 -3.56 5.36
C ARG A 74 31.79 -3.71 5.60
N LYS A 75 32.63 -2.98 4.87
CA LYS A 75 34.11 -3.07 4.87
C LYS A 75 34.65 -4.47 4.51
N SER A 76 33.86 -5.29 3.83
CA SER A 76 34.22 -6.64 3.39
C SER A 76 33.39 -7.06 2.17
N VAL A 77 33.93 -7.96 1.35
CA VAL A 77 33.24 -8.48 0.16
C VAL A 77 32.60 -9.81 0.50
N ASP A 78 31.28 -9.83 0.40
CA ASP A 78 30.46 -11.01 0.49
C ASP A 78 29.28 -10.81 -0.47
N VAL A 79 29.21 -11.66 -1.50
CA VAL A 79 28.14 -11.61 -2.51
C VAL A 79 27.07 -12.67 -2.25
N GLN A 80 27.25 -13.53 -1.24
CA GLN A 80 26.34 -14.63 -0.93
C GLN A 80 25.38 -14.30 0.21
N SER A 81 25.65 -13.24 0.97
CA SER A 81 24.72 -12.70 1.94
C SER A 81 24.54 -11.20 1.75
N LEU A 82 23.41 -10.69 2.21
CA LEU A 82 23.12 -9.26 2.27
C LEU A 82 22.82 -8.95 3.74
N ASP A 83 23.64 -8.10 4.36
CA ASP A 83 23.48 -7.76 5.78
C ASP A 83 22.31 -6.77 5.93
N PRO A 84 21.24 -7.11 6.67
CA PRO A 84 20.08 -6.24 6.84
C PRO A 84 20.42 -4.86 7.39
N SER A 85 21.37 -4.76 8.31
CA SER A 85 21.77 -3.49 8.93
C SER A 85 22.44 -2.57 7.92
N ILE A 86 23.31 -3.12 7.08
CA ILE A 86 24.02 -2.39 6.03
C ILE A 86 23.08 -2.02 4.87
N LEU A 87 22.12 -2.89 4.55
CA LEU A 87 21.09 -2.58 3.57
C LEU A 87 20.23 -1.38 3.97
N GLY A 88 19.90 -1.26 5.27
CA GLY A 88 19.21 -0.11 5.83
C GLY A 88 19.95 1.20 5.54
N GLU A 89 21.25 1.25 5.85
CA GLU A 89 22.11 2.40 5.57
C GLU A 89 22.21 2.67 4.06
N GLN A 90 22.45 1.63 3.25
CA GLN A 90 22.60 1.74 1.80
C GLN A 90 21.36 2.32 1.12
N LEU A 91 20.19 1.75 1.40
CA LEU A 91 18.94 2.20 0.80
C LEU A 91 18.50 3.55 1.39
N GLY A 92 18.81 3.85 2.66
CA GLY A 92 18.63 5.17 3.25
C GLY A 92 19.39 6.26 2.49
N HIS A 93 20.66 6.00 2.15
CA HIS A 93 21.43 6.91 1.30
C HIS A 93 20.83 7.06 -0.11
N LEU A 94 20.36 5.97 -0.73
CA LEU A 94 19.72 6.04 -2.04
C LEU A 94 18.39 6.80 -2.01
N SER A 95 17.62 6.69 -0.93
CA SER A 95 16.37 7.44 -0.73
C SER A 95 16.61 8.94 -0.73
N SER A 96 17.76 9.41 -0.23
CA SER A 96 18.15 10.83 -0.29
C SER A 96 18.38 11.35 -1.71
N LEU A 97 18.67 10.45 -2.66
CA LEU A 97 18.84 10.77 -4.08
C LEU A 97 17.50 10.70 -4.86
N GLY A 98 16.50 10.03 -4.28
CA GLY A 98 15.14 9.93 -4.80
C GLY A 98 14.47 8.61 -4.40
N LYS A 99 13.18 8.66 -4.03
CA LYS A 99 12.39 7.49 -3.62
C LYS A 99 12.37 6.39 -4.70
N GLU A 100 12.19 6.78 -5.98
CA GLU A 100 12.20 5.84 -7.11
C GLU A 100 13.55 5.14 -7.30
N VAL A 101 14.66 5.82 -7.02
CA VAL A 101 16.01 5.26 -7.12
C VAL A 101 16.22 4.20 -6.05
N ALA A 102 15.78 4.48 -4.82
CA ALA A 102 15.82 3.51 -3.73
C ALA A 102 14.94 2.28 -4.03
N ALA A 103 13.72 2.49 -4.53
CA ALA A 103 12.81 1.42 -4.87
C ALA A 103 13.33 0.52 -5.99
N THR A 104 13.82 1.12 -7.09
CA THR A 104 14.44 0.38 -8.19
C THR A 104 15.67 -0.41 -7.73
N SER A 105 16.48 0.18 -6.85
CA SER A 105 17.67 -0.48 -6.29
C SER A 105 17.30 -1.64 -5.37
N ALA A 106 16.27 -1.48 -4.54
CA ALA A 106 15.73 -2.53 -3.69
C ALA A 106 15.16 -3.68 -4.52
N ALA A 107 14.45 -3.40 -5.63
CA ALA A 107 13.94 -4.41 -6.55
C ALA A 107 15.07 -5.23 -7.18
N ILE A 108 16.16 -4.59 -7.63
CA ILE A 108 17.34 -5.29 -8.18
C ILE A 108 17.99 -6.18 -7.12
N LEU A 109 18.16 -5.69 -5.89
CA LEU A 109 18.72 -6.47 -4.77
C LEU A 109 17.80 -7.63 -4.36
N LYS A 110 16.47 -7.43 -4.40
CA LYS A 110 15.47 -8.47 -4.15
C LYS A 110 15.54 -9.57 -5.20
N HIS A 111 15.63 -9.20 -6.47
CA HIS A 111 15.79 -10.16 -7.57
C HIS A 111 17.09 -10.95 -7.42
N TYR A 112 18.17 -10.30 -6.99
CA TYR A 112 19.43 -10.97 -6.68
C TYR A 112 19.32 -11.93 -5.47
N LEU A 113 18.65 -11.53 -4.40
CA LEU A 113 18.40 -12.40 -3.26
C LEU A 113 17.58 -13.63 -3.66
N THR A 114 16.56 -13.44 -4.51
CA THR A 114 15.77 -14.54 -5.09
C THR A 114 16.64 -15.49 -5.90
N PHE A 115 17.58 -14.97 -6.69
CA PHE A 115 18.59 -15.78 -7.36
C PHE A 115 19.41 -16.61 -6.36
N LEU A 116 19.93 -16.00 -5.29
CA LEU A 116 20.73 -16.70 -4.29
C LEU A 116 19.94 -17.83 -3.59
N GLY A 117 18.67 -17.57 -3.25
CA GLY A 117 17.79 -18.55 -2.62
C GLY A 117 17.45 -19.70 -3.57
N THR A 118 17.02 -19.40 -4.80
CA THR A 118 16.62 -20.42 -5.80
C THR A 118 17.80 -21.24 -6.32
N SER A 119 19.01 -20.69 -6.31
CA SER A 119 20.23 -21.39 -6.71
C SER A 119 20.98 -22.05 -5.54
N ALA A 120 20.42 -22.00 -4.33
CA ALA A 120 21.03 -22.52 -3.10
C ALA A 120 22.46 -21.97 -2.82
N ASN A 121 22.71 -20.72 -3.24
CA ASN A 121 23.98 -20.02 -3.05
C ASN A 121 23.92 -18.96 -1.93
N PHE A 122 22.79 -18.86 -1.22
CA PHE A 122 22.65 -17.96 -0.09
C PHE A 122 23.48 -18.46 1.10
N GLY A 123 24.37 -17.59 1.61
CA GLY A 123 25.33 -17.93 2.67
C GLY A 123 24.84 -17.66 4.09
N GLY A 124 23.68 -17.02 4.26
CA GLY A 124 23.08 -16.72 5.57
C GLY A 124 22.09 -17.79 6.05
N SER A 125 21.44 -17.53 7.19
CA SER A 125 20.38 -18.40 7.71
C SER A 125 19.04 -18.19 6.97
N VAL A 126 18.12 -19.15 7.09
CA VAL A 126 16.75 -18.99 6.52
C VAL A 126 16.04 -17.76 7.10
N GLU A 127 16.33 -17.44 8.36
CA GLU A 127 15.76 -16.26 9.03
C GLU A 127 16.34 -14.97 8.44
N ASP A 128 17.65 -14.90 8.22
CA ASP A 128 18.29 -13.76 7.54
C ASP A 128 17.71 -13.56 6.14
N PHE A 129 17.52 -14.66 5.39
CA PHE A 129 16.92 -14.61 4.06
C PHE A 129 15.54 -13.97 4.08
N LYS A 130 14.67 -14.41 5.01
CA LYS A 130 13.30 -13.89 5.14
C LYS A 130 13.31 -12.41 5.50
N GLN A 131 14.07 -12.04 6.53
CA GLN A 131 14.15 -10.65 6.99
C GLN A 131 14.67 -9.72 5.90
N THR A 132 15.72 -10.13 5.18
CA THR A 132 16.24 -9.36 4.06
C THR A 132 15.25 -9.27 2.90
N PHE A 133 14.58 -10.38 2.56
CA PHE A 133 13.62 -10.42 1.47
C PHE A 133 12.40 -9.53 1.76
N GLU A 134 11.88 -9.56 2.98
CA GLU A 134 10.78 -8.68 3.41
C GLU A 134 11.22 -7.21 3.41
N PHE A 135 12.40 -6.90 3.95
CA PHE A 135 12.93 -5.54 3.94
C PHE A 135 13.07 -5.00 2.52
N LEU A 136 13.67 -5.77 1.61
CA LEU A 136 13.83 -5.37 0.21
C LEU A 136 12.50 -5.29 -0.53
N SER A 137 11.53 -6.16 -0.21
CA SER A 137 10.17 -6.09 -0.80
C SER A 137 9.47 -4.79 -0.41
N ARG A 138 9.49 -4.43 0.88
CA ARG A 138 8.94 -3.15 1.36
C ARG A 138 9.61 -1.96 0.68
N MET A 139 10.94 -1.99 0.59
CA MET A 139 11.70 -0.90 -0.04
C MET A 139 11.50 -0.83 -1.55
N ALA A 140 11.26 -1.95 -2.22
CA ALA A 140 10.94 -2.01 -3.64
C ALA A 140 9.52 -1.50 -3.96
N GLY A 141 8.71 -1.24 -2.94
CA GLY A 141 7.30 -0.90 -3.10
C GLY A 141 6.43 -2.11 -3.43
N ASP A 142 6.92 -3.33 -3.19
CA ASP A 142 6.10 -4.52 -3.34
C ASP A 142 5.04 -4.53 -2.24
N SER A 143 3.80 -4.76 -2.65
CA SER A 143 2.71 -4.98 -1.74
C SER A 143 2.98 -6.27 -0.93
N PRO A 144 3.00 -6.22 0.41
CA PRO A 144 3.10 -7.43 1.23
C PRO A 144 1.80 -8.25 1.21
N ILE A 145 0.75 -7.71 0.57
CA ILE A 145 -0.56 -8.34 0.43
C ILE A 145 -0.47 -9.51 -0.53
N VAL A 146 -0.91 -10.68 -0.08
CA VAL A 146 -0.96 -11.89 -0.90
C VAL A 146 -2.41 -12.13 -1.30
N ALA A 147 -2.80 -11.66 -2.48
CA ALA A 147 -4.12 -11.89 -3.06
C ALA A 147 -4.09 -13.10 -4.01
N PRO A 148 -4.49 -14.31 -3.57
CA PRO A 148 -4.58 -15.46 -4.47
C PRO A 148 -5.70 -15.26 -5.49
N TYR A 149 -5.56 -15.95 -6.62
CA TYR A 149 -6.64 -16.04 -7.60
C TYR A 149 -7.84 -16.80 -7.00
N LEU A 150 -9.02 -16.23 -7.13
CA LEU A 150 -10.31 -16.84 -6.79
C LEU A 150 -11.19 -16.86 -8.03
N GLU A 151 -11.91 -17.96 -8.22
CA GLU A 151 -12.96 -18.05 -9.23
C GLU A 151 -14.14 -17.15 -8.84
N ASP A 152 -14.89 -16.66 -9.83
CA ASP A 152 -15.96 -15.69 -9.58
C ASP A 152 -17.09 -16.23 -8.71
N GLU A 153 -17.42 -17.52 -8.82
CA GLU A 153 -18.46 -18.13 -7.99
C GLU A 153 -18.05 -18.22 -6.52
N GLU A 154 -16.79 -18.58 -6.25
CA GLU A 154 -16.23 -18.64 -4.90
C GLU A 154 -16.17 -17.24 -4.28
N ALA A 155 -15.64 -16.26 -5.03
CA ALA A 155 -15.57 -14.88 -4.59
C ALA A 155 -16.96 -14.29 -4.30
N ASN A 156 -17.92 -14.48 -5.22
CA ASN A 156 -19.29 -14.00 -5.02
C ASN A 156 -19.94 -14.66 -3.79
N GLY A 157 -19.78 -15.98 -3.62
CA GLY A 157 -20.32 -16.69 -2.46
C GLY A 157 -19.81 -16.13 -1.13
N ALA A 158 -18.52 -15.79 -1.04
CA ALA A 158 -17.95 -15.14 0.14
C ALA A 158 -18.55 -13.75 0.39
N PHE A 159 -18.69 -12.94 -0.67
CA PHE A 159 -19.26 -11.61 -0.58
C PHE A 159 -20.73 -11.59 -0.12
N GLU A 160 -21.54 -12.57 -0.51
CA GLU A 160 -22.96 -12.61 -0.15
C GLU A 160 -23.21 -12.62 1.38
N SER A 161 -22.25 -13.14 2.15
CA SER A 161 -22.33 -13.17 3.61
C SER A 161 -21.74 -11.94 4.30
N MET A 162 -21.12 -11.00 3.56
CA MET A 162 -20.39 -9.89 4.17
C MET A 162 -21.32 -8.75 4.60
N PRO A 163 -21.15 -8.21 5.83
CA PRO A 163 -21.99 -7.11 6.34
C PRO A 163 -22.04 -5.89 5.41
N PHE A 164 -20.91 -5.51 4.81
CA PHE A 164 -20.90 -4.33 3.94
C PHE A 164 -21.72 -4.49 2.66
N VAL A 165 -21.83 -5.73 2.14
CA VAL A 165 -22.65 -6.02 0.97
C VAL A 165 -24.13 -5.88 1.33
N PHE A 166 -24.53 -6.35 2.52
CA PHE A 166 -25.88 -6.14 3.02
C PHE A 166 -26.21 -4.65 3.19
N ALA A 167 -25.33 -3.89 3.86
CA ALA A 167 -25.51 -2.46 4.07
C ALA A 167 -25.62 -1.67 2.74
N ALA A 168 -24.76 -1.97 1.76
CA ALA A 168 -24.81 -1.34 0.45
C ALA A 168 -26.11 -1.66 -0.31
N ARG A 169 -26.62 -2.90 -0.20
CA ARG A 169 -27.88 -3.32 -0.82
C ARG A 169 -29.09 -2.65 -0.18
N GLU A 170 -29.15 -2.58 1.14
CA GLU A 170 -30.22 -1.88 1.86
C GLU A 170 -30.28 -0.41 1.46
N LEU A 171 -29.12 0.25 1.36
CA LEU A 171 -29.08 1.66 0.98
C LEU A 171 -29.51 1.87 -0.48
N ILE A 172 -29.05 1.03 -1.42
CA ILE A 172 -29.49 1.08 -2.83
C ILE A 172 -30.99 0.79 -2.96
N GLN A 173 -31.51 -0.19 -2.22
CA GLN A 173 -32.93 -0.50 -2.22
C GLN A 173 -33.76 0.65 -1.63
N TRP A 174 -33.28 1.29 -0.56
CA TRP A 174 -33.90 2.47 0.01
C TRP A 174 -33.96 3.62 -1.00
N VAL A 175 -32.88 3.85 -1.76
CA VAL A 175 -32.88 4.91 -2.80
C VAL A 175 -33.99 4.67 -3.83
N GLY A 176 -34.19 3.43 -4.27
CA GLY A 176 -35.28 3.04 -5.16
C GLY A 176 -35.29 3.87 -6.46
N ASP A 177 -36.44 4.43 -6.84
CA ASP A 177 -36.59 5.24 -8.06
C ASP A 177 -35.90 6.62 -7.99
N GLY A 178 -35.38 6.98 -6.81
CA GLY A 178 -34.58 8.17 -6.56
C GLY A 178 -34.93 8.86 -5.25
N LYS A 179 -33.92 9.54 -4.68
CA LYS A 179 -34.08 10.32 -3.45
C LYS A 179 -33.67 11.77 -3.64
N PRO A 180 -34.37 12.73 -3.00
CA PRO A 180 -33.95 14.12 -2.98
C PRO A 180 -32.52 14.27 -2.43
N THR A 181 -31.70 15.00 -3.17
CA THR A 181 -30.35 15.39 -2.77
C THR A 181 -30.11 16.86 -3.07
N THR A 182 -29.10 17.44 -2.42
CA THR A 182 -28.57 18.74 -2.81
C THR A 182 -27.96 18.68 -4.22
N PRO A 183 -27.68 19.83 -4.87
CA PRO A 183 -26.94 19.86 -6.14
C PRO A 183 -25.54 19.23 -6.06
N ALA A 184 -24.94 19.19 -4.86
CA ALA A 184 -23.68 18.53 -4.59
C ALA A 184 -23.83 17.01 -4.37
N GLY A 185 -25.05 16.48 -4.42
CA GLY A 185 -25.31 15.06 -4.27
C GLY A 185 -25.36 14.56 -2.83
N VAL A 186 -25.45 15.48 -1.86
CA VAL A 186 -25.55 15.18 -0.42
C VAL A 186 -27.03 14.97 -0.05
N LEU A 187 -27.29 14.04 0.87
CA LEU A 187 -28.62 13.84 1.45
C LEU A 187 -29.13 15.12 2.14
N THR A 188 -30.43 15.40 2.02
CA THR A 188 -31.06 16.51 2.72
C THR A 188 -31.40 16.10 4.16
N ALA A 189 -31.61 17.06 5.07
CA ALA A 189 -32.04 16.75 6.44
C ALA A 189 -33.31 15.89 6.47
N GLU A 190 -34.25 16.13 5.54
CA GLU A 190 -35.48 15.34 5.40
C GLU A 190 -35.23 13.86 5.06
N THR A 191 -34.20 13.55 4.25
CA THR A 191 -33.91 12.18 3.80
C THR A 191 -32.84 11.49 4.64
N LEU A 192 -32.06 12.25 5.42
CA LEU A 192 -30.94 11.75 6.18
C LEU A 192 -31.36 10.76 7.27
N GLN A 193 -32.44 11.05 8.02
CA GLN A 193 -32.93 10.15 9.06
C GLN A 193 -33.44 8.83 8.49
N ASP A 194 -34.16 8.89 7.36
CA ASP A 194 -34.67 7.69 6.67
C ASP A 194 -33.53 6.84 6.08
N ALA A 195 -32.49 7.48 5.54
CA ALA A 195 -31.30 6.81 5.04
C ALA A 195 -30.50 6.12 6.15
N ALA A 196 -30.33 6.79 7.29
CA ALA A 196 -29.69 6.21 8.46
C ALA A 196 -30.48 4.99 8.98
N ALA A 197 -31.81 5.07 9.00
CA ALA A 197 -32.67 3.97 9.39
C ALA A 197 -32.55 2.75 8.45
N ALA A 198 -32.28 2.95 7.15
CA ALA A 198 -32.01 1.85 6.21
C ALA A 198 -30.74 1.05 6.58
N LEU A 199 -29.78 1.68 7.27
CA LEU A 199 -28.60 1.02 7.81
C LEU A 199 -28.77 0.53 9.27
N GLY A 200 -29.99 0.65 9.81
CA GLY A 200 -30.31 0.29 11.20
C GLY A 200 -29.86 1.32 12.24
N LEU A 201 -29.59 2.56 11.84
CA LEU A 201 -29.15 3.64 12.73
C LEU A 201 -30.34 4.51 13.13
N PHE A 202 -30.62 4.62 14.44
CA PHE A 202 -31.74 5.40 14.96
C PHE A 202 -31.29 6.76 15.48
N ILE A 203 -31.12 7.72 14.57
CA ILE A 203 -30.68 9.09 14.89
C ILE A 203 -31.84 10.10 14.81
N LYS A 204 -31.58 11.32 15.29
CA LYS A 204 -32.42 12.51 15.07
C LYS A 204 -31.62 13.57 14.34
N VAL A 205 -32.22 14.19 13.33
CA VAL A 205 -31.57 15.27 12.58
C VAL A 205 -32.04 16.62 13.12
N ASP A 206 -31.10 17.47 13.54
CA ASP A 206 -31.33 18.88 13.89
C ASP A 206 -30.15 19.71 13.39
N GLU A 207 -30.36 20.47 12.31
CA GLU A 207 -29.32 21.30 11.67
C GLU A 207 -28.72 22.37 12.61
N ASN A 208 -29.38 22.65 13.74
CA ASN A 208 -28.88 23.60 14.76
C ASN A 208 -28.18 22.92 15.94
N ALA A 209 -28.09 21.58 15.94
CA ALA A 209 -27.38 20.85 16.98
C ALA A 209 -25.87 21.15 16.94
N PRO A 210 -25.18 21.12 18.09
CA PRO A 210 -23.73 21.18 18.10
C PRO A 210 -23.14 19.99 17.34
N ILE A 211 -22.03 20.23 16.63
CA ILE A 211 -21.25 19.18 15.98
C ILE A 211 -20.65 18.28 17.07
N PRO A 212 -20.86 16.96 17.03
CA PRO A 212 -20.22 16.04 17.96
C PRO A 212 -18.70 16.12 17.85
N GLU A 213 -18.00 16.28 18.97
CA GLU A 213 -16.52 16.30 18.99
C GLU A 213 -15.94 14.94 18.57
N ASP A 214 -16.60 13.83 18.97
CA ASP A 214 -16.18 12.46 18.70
C ASP A 214 -17.30 11.65 18.01
N ALA A 215 -17.56 11.94 16.73
CA ALA A 215 -18.49 11.14 15.95
C ALA A 215 -18.00 9.68 15.83
N THR A 216 -18.75 8.74 16.42
CA THR A 216 -18.48 7.30 16.37
C THR A 216 -19.00 6.69 15.06
N TRP A 217 -18.43 5.56 14.63
CA TRP A 217 -18.86 4.87 13.41
C TRP A 217 -20.37 4.62 13.36
N GLU A 218 -20.91 4.06 14.46
CA GLU A 218 -22.34 3.94 14.72
C GLU A 218 -22.68 4.86 15.91
N PRO A 219 -23.47 5.93 15.70
CA PRO A 219 -23.98 6.75 16.80
C PRO A 219 -24.93 5.95 17.70
N GLU A 220 -25.00 6.29 19.00
CA GLU A 220 -25.97 5.70 19.90
C GLU A 220 -27.42 6.04 19.49
N ASP A 221 -28.37 5.15 19.81
CA ASP A 221 -29.78 5.38 19.52
C ASP A 221 -30.29 6.69 20.15
N GLY A 222 -30.92 7.52 19.33
CA GLY A 222 -31.45 8.83 19.70
C GLY A 222 -30.43 9.97 19.62
N THR A 223 -29.18 9.70 19.22
CA THR A 223 -28.16 10.74 18.99
C THR A 223 -28.69 11.79 18.02
N VAL A 224 -28.49 13.06 18.39
CA VAL A 224 -28.88 14.20 17.55
C VAL A 224 -27.66 14.63 16.73
N VAL A 225 -27.82 14.68 15.42
CA VAL A 225 -26.74 15.06 14.49
C VAL A 225 -27.17 16.21 13.58
N PRO A 226 -26.27 17.15 13.26
CA PRO A 226 -26.59 18.25 12.37
C PRO A 226 -26.45 17.90 10.88
N SER A 227 -25.61 16.94 10.51
CA SER A 227 -25.32 16.63 9.11
C SER A 227 -24.95 15.17 8.83
N LEU A 228 -24.80 14.82 7.55
CA LEU A 228 -24.32 13.51 7.11
C LEU A 228 -22.91 13.19 7.60
N ALA A 229 -22.03 14.20 7.70
CA ALA A 229 -20.64 14.02 8.14
C ALA A 229 -20.55 13.51 9.59
N ASP A 230 -21.60 13.74 10.37
CA ASP A 230 -21.72 13.32 11.77
C ASP A 230 -22.30 11.91 11.93
N ILE A 231 -22.54 11.21 10.80
CA ILE A 231 -22.94 9.79 10.74
C ILE A 231 -21.90 9.03 9.90
N PRO A 232 -20.69 8.76 10.44
CA PRO A 232 -19.55 8.27 9.66
C PRO A 232 -19.86 7.02 8.82
N ARG A 233 -20.59 6.05 9.38
CA ARG A 233 -21.00 4.85 8.62
C ARG A 233 -21.86 5.19 7.41
N LEU A 234 -22.91 6.01 7.58
CA LEU A 234 -23.77 6.39 6.45
C LEU A 234 -23.00 7.24 5.43
N SER A 235 -22.15 8.16 5.87
CA SER A 235 -21.31 8.96 4.98
C SER A 235 -20.42 8.06 4.12
N ALA A 236 -19.74 7.09 4.73
CA ALA A 236 -18.86 6.17 4.03
C ALA A 236 -19.60 5.33 2.98
N TYR A 237 -20.79 4.81 3.30
CA TYR A 237 -21.60 4.08 2.32
C TYR A 237 -22.13 4.97 1.22
N TRP A 238 -22.60 6.17 1.55
CA TRP A 238 -23.09 7.13 0.56
C TRP A 238 -21.96 7.47 -0.42
N ASP A 239 -20.78 7.82 0.09
CA ASP A 239 -19.60 8.14 -0.72
C ASP A 239 -19.08 6.92 -1.49
N ALA A 240 -19.19 5.70 -0.94
CA ALA A 240 -18.89 4.48 -1.68
C ALA A 240 -19.81 4.29 -2.88
N LEU A 241 -21.13 4.48 -2.72
CA LEU A 241 -22.08 4.37 -3.83
C LEU A 241 -21.86 5.46 -4.88
N ILE A 242 -21.44 6.65 -4.48
CA ILE A 242 -21.12 7.76 -5.39
C ILE A 242 -19.80 7.49 -6.12
N GLY A 243 -18.74 7.19 -5.38
CA GLY A 243 -17.39 6.97 -5.89
C GLY A 243 -17.29 5.78 -6.84
N THR A 244 -18.20 4.81 -6.70
CA THR A 244 -18.33 3.65 -7.61
C THR A 244 -19.36 3.86 -8.73
N ALA A 245 -19.90 5.08 -8.86
CA ALA A 245 -20.94 5.45 -9.83
C ALA A 245 -22.23 4.60 -9.73
N MET A 246 -22.46 3.94 -8.59
CA MET A 246 -23.72 3.25 -8.30
C MET A 246 -24.89 4.23 -8.21
N LEU A 247 -24.60 5.48 -7.83
CA LEU A 247 -25.56 6.58 -7.88
C LEU A 247 -25.19 7.54 -9.00
N THR A 248 -26.17 7.82 -9.86
CA THR A 248 -26.11 8.95 -10.79
C THR A 248 -26.71 10.19 -10.13
N TYR A 249 -26.06 11.32 -10.36
CA TYR A 249 -26.59 12.63 -10.01
C TYR A 249 -27.30 13.26 -11.19
N GLN A 250 -28.62 13.25 -11.11
CA GLN A 250 -29.47 14.10 -11.94
C GLN A 250 -30.25 15.01 -10.99
N ALA A 251 -29.62 16.12 -10.61
CA ALA A 251 -30.19 17.07 -9.67
C ALA A 251 -31.66 17.38 -10.06
N PRO A 252 -32.60 17.36 -9.09
CA PRO A 252 -32.37 17.33 -7.64
C PRO A 252 -32.43 15.92 -7.00
N HIS A 253 -32.13 14.84 -7.74
CA HIS A 253 -32.23 13.48 -7.21
C HIS A 253 -30.96 12.65 -7.44
N ALA A 254 -30.62 11.83 -6.44
CA ALA A 254 -29.74 10.68 -6.63
C ALA A 254 -30.57 9.48 -7.07
N LYS A 255 -30.13 8.78 -8.12
CA LYS A 255 -30.79 7.58 -8.64
C LYS A 255 -29.78 6.45 -8.82
N PRO A 256 -30.16 5.18 -8.56
CA PRO A 256 -29.28 4.06 -8.82
C PRO A 256 -29.00 3.93 -10.32
N THR A 257 -27.75 3.66 -10.67
CA THR A 257 -27.37 3.25 -12.02
C THR A 257 -27.86 1.83 -12.23
N GLU A 258 -28.83 1.62 -13.11
CA GLU A 258 -29.56 0.35 -13.27
C GLU A 258 -28.62 -0.86 -13.37
N SER A 259 -27.68 -0.86 -14.32
CA SER A 259 -26.76 -1.98 -14.55
C SER A 259 -25.83 -2.27 -13.36
N LEU A 260 -25.41 -1.25 -12.62
CA LEU A 260 -24.51 -1.40 -11.49
C LEU A 260 -25.26 -1.82 -10.23
N SER A 261 -26.51 -1.36 -10.09
CA SER A 261 -27.41 -1.75 -9.01
C SER A 261 -27.84 -3.21 -9.18
N GLU A 262 -28.18 -3.62 -10.40
CA GLU A 262 -28.42 -5.03 -10.73
C GLU A 262 -27.18 -5.89 -10.43
N ALA A 263 -25.99 -5.42 -10.74
CA ALA A 263 -24.75 -6.13 -10.42
C ALA A 263 -24.53 -6.26 -8.90
N LEU A 264 -24.76 -5.20 -8.11
CA LEU A 264 -24.68 -5.27 -6.64
C LEU A 264 -25.69 -6.27 -6.06
N LEU A 265 -26.92 -6.28 -6.59
CA LEU A 265 -28.00 -7.17 -6.17
C LEU A 265 -27.81 -8.61 -6.67
N ALA A 266 -27.02 -8.83 -7.71
CA ALA A 266 -26.73 -10.15 -8.24
C ALA A 266 -25.84 -10.96 -7.28
N SER A 267 -26.16 -12.25 -7.16
CA SER A 267 -25.41 -13.21 -6.35
C SER A 267 -24.29 -13.93 -7.10
N SER A 268 -24.16 -13.71 -8.41
CA SER A 268 -23.16 -14.38 -9.26
C SER A 268 -22.77 -13.53 -10.47
N GLY A 269 -21.66 -13.90 -11.10
CA GLY A 269 -21.12 -13.26 -12.30
C GLY A 269 -20.00 -12.25 -12.00
N ALA A 270 -19.17 -11.99 -13.02
CA ALA A 270 -18.00 -11.13 -12.90
C ALA A 270 -18.37 -9.69 -12.49
N GLY A 271 -19.48 -9.15 -13.03
CA GLY A 271 -19.96 -7.81 -12.67
C GLY A 271 -20.34 -7.70 -11.19
N ALA A 272 -20.97 -8.73 -10.63
CA ALA A 272 -21.39 -8.73 -9.23
C ALA A 272 -20.19 -8.70 -8.27
N ARG A 273 -19.15 -9.47 -8.59
CA ARG A 273 -17.89 -9.48 -7.84
C ARG A 273 -17.21 -8.12 -7.87
N VAL A 274 -16.99 -7.58 -9.08
CA VAL A 274 -16.26 -6.31 -9.28
C VAL A 274 -16.91 -5.16 -8.51
N VAL A 275 -18.24 -5.07 -8.53
CA VAL A 275 -18.97 -4.02 -7.81
C VAL A 275 -18.76 -4.11 -6.30
N LYS A 276 -18.81 -5.31 -5.72
CA LYS A 276 -18.60 -5.53 -4.28
C LYS A 276 -17.15 -5.24 -3.89
N GLU A 277 -16.18 -5.62 -4.73
CA GLU A 277 -14.77 -5.27 -4.56
C GLU A 277 -14.54 -3.75 -4.58
N LEU A 278 -15.19 -3.02 -5.50
CA LEU A 278 -15.07 -1.56 -5.59
C LEU A 278 -15.66 -0.85 -4.37
N ILE A 279 -16.79 -1.34 -3.84
CA ILE A 279 -17.37 -0.80 -2.60
C ILE A 279 -16.41 -1.01 -1.43
N ALA A 280 -15.86 -2.22 -1.26
CA ALA A 280 -14.88 -2.50 -0.22
C ALA A 280 -13.63 -1.61 -0.34
N GLU A 281 -13.11 -1.43 -1.56
CA GLU A 281 -11.99 -0.53 -1.84
C GLU A 281 -12.30 0.91 -1.40
N VAL A 282 -13.49 1.43 -1.72
CA VAL A 282 -13.87 2.78 -1.28
C VAL A 282 -14.02 2.84 0.22
N LEU A 283 -14.65 1.86 0.88
CA LEU A 283 -14.77 1.84 2.34
C LEU A 283 -13.40 1.86 3.04
N TYR A 284 -12.44 1.02 2.61
CA TYR A 284 -11.07 1.06 3.13
C TYR A 284 -10.45 2.44 2.97
N SER A 285 -10.44 2.96 1.74
CA SER A 285 -9.79 4.25 1.47
C SER A 285 -10.47 5.42 2.18
N HIS A 286 -11.80 5.43 2.25
CA HIS A 286 -12.58 6.50 2.87
C HIS A 286 -12.34 6.55 4.38
N ILE A 287 -12.37 5.39 5.06
CA ILE A 287 -12.10 5.32 6.50
C ILE A 287 -10.67 5.82 6.79
N LEU A 288 -9.67 5.34 6.04
CA LEU A 288 -8.27 5.73 6.25
C LEU A 288 -8.00 7.21 5.91
N ILE A 289 -8.53 7.71 4.79
CA ILE A 289 -8.35 9.11 4.36
C ILE A 289 -9.03 10.06 5.35
N ASN A 290 -10.25 9.78 5.79
CA ASN A 290 -10.91 10.62 6.79
C ASN A 290 -10.15 10.64 8.12
N THR A 291 -9.53 9.54 8.52
CA THR A 291 -8.65 9.52 9.70
C THR A 291 -7.39 10.33 9.45
N LEU A 292 -6.77 10.27 8.27
CA LEU A 292 -5.61 11.10 7.91
C LEU A 292 -5.92 12.59 7.96
N GLU A 293 -7.10 12.99 7.48
CA GLU A 293 -7.54 14.39 7.43
C GLU A 293 -7.90 14.96 8.81
N LYS A 294 -8.11 14.11 9.83
CA LYS A 294 -8.35 14.54 11.21
C LYS A 294 -7.04 15.04 11.85
N PRO A 295 -7.00 16.27 12.38
CA PRO A 295 -5.81 16.82 13.02
C PRO A 295 -5.27 15.91 14.13
N GLY A 296 -3.98 15.56 14.06
CA GLY A 296 -3.33 14.71 15.05
C GLY A 296 -3.55 13.20 14.88
N GLN A 297 -4.33 12.75 13.89
CA GLN A 297 -4.65 11.32 13.70
C GLN A 297 -3.87 10.64 12.56
N ALA A 298 -2.94 11.34 11.91
CA ALA A 298 -2.17 10.78 10.79
C ALA A 298 -1.42 9.49 11.18
N GLN A 299 -0.78 9.48 12.36
CA GLN A 299 -0.07 8.30 12.87
C GLN A 299 -1.01 7.10 13.08
N ILE A 300 -2.26 7.34 13.50
CA ILE A 300 -3.26 6.28 13.69
C ILE A 300 -3.60 5.64 12.34
N ALA A 301 -3.86 6.46 11.32
CA ALA A 301 -4.18 5.95 9.98
C ALA A 301 -3.00 5.17 9.36
N GLU A 302 -1.76 5.66 9.53
CA GLU A 302 -0.56 4.96 9.06
C GLU A 302 -0.37 3.60 9.77
N MET A 303 -0.54 3.56 11.09
CA MET A 303 -0.45 2.32 11.85
C MET A 303 -1.53 1.32 11.44
N VAL A 304 -2.77 1.77 11.25
CA VAL A 304 -3.87 0.91 10.80
C VAL A 304 -3.61 0.39 9.40
N ALA A 305 -3.17 1.24 8.46
CA ALA A 305 -2.78 0.82 7.11
C ALA A 305 -1.66 -0.23 7.15
N GLY A 306 -0.67 -0.06 8.02
CA GLY A 306 0.40 -1.03 8.25
C GLY A 306 -0.11 -2.37 8.79
N VAL A 307 -1.02 -2.35 9.77
CA VAL A 307 -1.64 -3.57 10.31
C VAL A 307 -2.48 -4.29 9.25
N LEU A 308 -3.32 -3.56 8.50
CA LEU A 308 -4.13 -4.14 7.41
C LEU A 308 -3.27 -4.79 6.33
N SER A 309 -2.18 -4.12 5.93
CA SER A 309 -1.23 -4.62 4.95
C SER A 309 -0.59 -5.95 5.39
N ASN A 310 -0.19 -6.04 6.67
CA ASN A 310 0.32 -7.29 7.25
C ASN A 310 -0.78 -8.36 7.45
N ALA A 311 -1.99 -7.96 7.81
CA ALA A 311 -3.15 -8.84 7.97
C ALA A 311 -3.56 -9.54 6.67
N ALA A 312 -3.23 -8.95 5.53
CA ALA A 312 -3.44 -9.54 4.21
C ALA A 312 -2.22 -10.29 3.64
N SER A 313 -1.15 -10.44 4.44
CA SER A 313 0.08 -11.14 4.02
C SER A 313 0.00 -12.66 4.20
N SER A 314 1.11 -13.37 3.94
CA SER A 314 1.27 -14.80 4.25
C SER A 314 1.47 -15.08 5.75
N THR A 315 1.80 -14.06 6.54
CA THR A 315 2.07 -14.15 7.98
C THR A 315 1.30 -13.05 8.71
N PRO A 316 -0.04 -13.20 8.85
CA PRO A 316 -0.86 -12.21 9.54
C PRO A 316 -0.39 -12.01 10.99
N PRO A 317 -0.50 -10.79 11.55
CA PRO A 317 -0.04 -10.54 12.91
C PRO A 317 -1.01 -11.16 13.93
N ARG A 318 -0.47 -11.65 15.05
CA ARG A 318 -1.29 -12.10 16.19
C ARG A 318 -1.95 -10.89 16.84
N ALA A 319 -3.25 -10.96 17.08
CA ALA A 319 -4.03 -9.84 17.61
C ALA A 319 -3.52 -9.39 18.98
N GLU A 320 -3.15 -10.35 19.84
CA GLU A 320 -2.59 -10.07 21.17
C GLU A 320 -1.34 -9.19 21.11
N PHE A 321 -0.44 -9.42 20.14
CA PHE A 321 0.80 -8.65 20.03
C PHE A 321 0.64 -7.35 19.24
N ALA A 322 -0.23 -7.35 18.22
CA ALA A 322 -0.45 -6.16 17.40
C ALA A 322 -1.17 -5.04 18.15
N LEU A 323 -1.99 -5.39 19.14
CA LEU A 323 -2.82 -4.45 19.92
C LEU A 323 -2.37 -4.31 21.37
N GLN A 324 -1.29 -4.99 21.77
CA GLN A 324 -0.70 -4.80 23.09
C GLN A 324 0.07 -3.49 23.13
N ILE A 325 -0.21 -2.68 24.15
CA ILE A 325 0.64 -1.55 24.53
C ILE A 325 1.93 -2.12 25.13
N PRO A 326 3.10 -1.88 24.52
CA PRO A 326 4.37 -2.40 25.04
C PRO A 326 4.69 -1.81 26.41
N THR A 327 5.27 -2.62 27.29
CA THR A 327 5.77 -2.20 28.60
C THR A 327 7.27 -1.91 28.55
N THR A 328 7.85 -1.41 29.65
CA THR A 328 9.30 -1.20 29.78
C THR A 328 10.10 -2.49 29.65
N ASP A 329 9.49 -3.64 29.94
CA ASP A 329 10.13 -4.94 29.81
C ASP A 329 10.14 -5.44 28.35
N ASP A 330 9.24 -4.91 27.51
CA ASP A 330 9.07 -5.29 26.10
C ASP A 330 9.95 -4.47 25.15
N LEU A 331 10.35 -3.26 25.55
CA LEU A 331 11.12 -2.32 24.73
C LEU A 331 12.53 -2.05 25.29
N PRO A 332 13.53 -1.81 24.42
CA PRO A 332 14.83 -1.29 24.85
C PRO A 332 14.69 0.04 25.61
N GLU A 333 15.57 0.32 26.58
CA GLU A 333 15.54 1.57 27.39
C GLU A 333 15.47 2.84 26.52
N GLU A 334 16.17 2.82 25.38
CA GLU A 334 16.18 3.94 24.42
C GLU A 334 14.79 4.23 23.83
N GLN A 335 13.88 3.27 23.82
CA GLN A 335 12.52 3.36 23.25
C GLN A 335 11.43 3.53 24.31
N HIS A 336 11.77 3.51 25.60
CA HIS A 336 10.78 3.69 26.69
C HIS A 336 10.02 5.02 26.58
N HIS A 337 10.62 6.04 25.97
CA HIS A 337 9.97 7.33 25.73
C HIS A 337 8.78 7.25 24.75
N LEU A 338 8.64 6.17 23.99
CA LEU A 338 7.51 5.96 23.06
C LEU A 338 6.27 5.39 23.77
N ILE A 339 6.42 4.79 24.96
CA ILE A 339 5.34 4.11 25.68
C ILE A 339 4.13 5.03 25.90
N PRO A 340 4.26 6.29 26.38
CA PRO A 340 3.11 7.17 26.57
C PRO A 340 2.37 7.49 25.26
N SER A 341 3.11 7.60 24.14
CA SER A 341 2.48 7.82 22.82
C SER A 341 1.73 6.58 22.36
N LEU A 342 2.28 5.38 22.61
CA LEU A 342 1.61 4.12 22.28
C LEU A 342 0.37 3.88 23.16
N GLU A 343 0.40 4.29 24.43
CA GLU A 343 -0.77 4.25 25.33
C GLU A 343 -1.96 5.07 24.79
N GLU A 344 -1.69 6.16 24.08
CA GLU A 344 -2.71 7.00 23.46
C GLU A 344 -3.16 6.48 22.08
N VAL A 345 -2.21 6.02 21.26
CA VAL A 345 -2.46 5.67 19.86
C VAL A 345 -3.04 4.26 19.69
N VAL A 346 -2.55 3.27 20.43
CA VAL A 346 -2.95 1.85 20.26
C VAL A 346 -4.46 1.64 20.47
N PRO A 347 -5.13 2.21 21.48
CA PRO A 347 -6.59 2.08 21.63
C PRO A 347 -7.36 2.67 20.44
N GLN A 348 -6.86 3.73 19.82
CA GLN A 348 -7.48 4.36 18.65
C GLN A 348 -7.28 3.51 17.39
N VAL A 349 -6.10 2.90 17.24
CA VAL A 349 -5.81 1.90 16.21
C VAL A 349 -6.75 0.70 16.34
N GLU A 350 -6.92 0.16 17.56
CA GLU A 350 -7.87 -0.92 17.81
C GLU A 350 -9.30 -0.49 17.45
N SER A 351 -9.75 0.67 17.92
CA SER A 351 -11.09 1.19 17.60
C SER A 351 -11.35 1.25 16.10
N LEU A 352 -10.38 1.73 15.30
CA LEU A 352 -10.51 1.78 13.85
C LEU A 352 -10.50 0.40 13.20
N LEU A 353 -9.69 -0.54 13.72
CA LEU A 353 -9.71 -1.94 13.27
C LEU A 353 -11.05 -2.62 13.56
N ARG A 354 -11.69 -2.31 14.70
CA ARG A 354 -13.04 -2.78 15.03
C ARG A 354 -14.10 -2.22 14.09
N VAL A 355 -13.91 -1.02 13.54
CA VAL A 355 -14.78 -0.50 12.47
C VAL A 355 -14.68 -1.38 11.22
N PHE A 356 -13.47 -1.75 10.80
CA PHE A 356 -13.29 -2.66 9.67
C PHE A 356 -13.87 -4.05 9.96
N GLU A 357 -13.68 -4.57 11.17
CA GLU A 357 -14.26 -5.84 11.60
C GLU A 357 -15.80 -5.82 11.56
N ARG A 358 -16.41 -4.73 12.03
CA ARG A 358 -17.87 -4.54 12.03
C ARG A 358 -18.48 -4.66 10.63
N GLU A 359 -17.78 -4.19 9.62
CA GLU A 359 -18.22 -4.27 8.22
C GLU A 359 -17.80 -5.58 7.53
N GLY A 360 -17.12 -6.48 8.25
CA GLY A 360 -16.56 -7.73 7.73
C GLY A 360 -15.39 -7.53 6.77
N LEU A 361 -14.72 -6.38 6.87
CA LEU A 361 -13.52 -6.07 6.09
C LEU A 361 -12.25 -6.64 6.72
N VAL A 362 -12.28 -6.96 8.02
CA VAL A 362 -11.20 -7.58 8.79
C VAL A 362 -11.80 -8.62 9.72
N GLU A 363 -11.06 -9.67 10.04
CA GLU A 363 -11.39 -10.64 11.08
C GLU A 363 -10.35 -10.51 12.20
N ILE A 364 -10.80 -10.33 13.45
CA ILE A 364 -9.93 -10.15 14.62
C ILE A 364 -10.20 -11.27 15.63
N ASP A 365 -9.54 -12.41 15.42
CA ASP A 365 -9.55 -13.55 16.33
C ASP A 365 -8.18 -13.69 17.02
N GLU A 366 -7.55 -14.87 16.96
CA GLU A 366 -6.15 -15.05 17.39
C GLU A 366 -5.18 -14.20 16.54
N HIS A 367 -5.51 -14.04 15.26
CA HIS A 367 -4.76 -13.22 14.31
C HIS A 367 -5.68 -12.16 13.70
N ILE A 368 -5.11 -11.01 13.36
CA ILE A 368 -5.79 -10.00 12.55
C ILE A 368 -5.61 -10.41 11.10
N THR A 369 -6.70 -10.73 10.40
CA THR A 369 -6.64 -11.16 9.01
C THR A 369 -7.60 -10.37 8.13
N VAL A 370 -7.23 -10.20 6.87
CA VAL A 370 -8.12 -9.67 5.84
C VAL A 370 -8.65 -10.84 5.01
N PRO A 371 -9.98 -11.01 4.91
CA PRO A 371 -10.59 -12.07 4.10
C PRO A 371 -9.99 -12.08 2.69
N ILE A 372 -9.70 -13.28 2.19
CA ILE A 372 -8.94 -13.47 0.94
C ILE A 372 -9.55 -12.68 -0.23
N VAL A 373 -10.89 -12.70 -0.32
CA VAL A 373 -11.65 -12.03 -1.39
C VAL A 373 -11.52 -10.49 -1.35
N LEU A 374 -11.08 -9.90 -0.24
CA LEU A 374 -10.93 -8.47 -0.04
C LEU A 374 -9.50 -7.96 -0.25
N ARG A 375 -8.51 -8.85 -0.36
CA ARG A 375 -7.09 -8.47 -0.38
C ARG A 375 -6.72 -7.56 -1.56
N SER A 376 -7.26 -7.85 -2.75
CA SER A 376 -7.06 -6.96 -3.92
C SER A 376 -7.74 -5.59 -3.75
N SER A 377 -8.91 -5.55 -3.09
CA SER A 377 -9.60 -4.30 -2.79
C SER A 377 -8.82 -3.45 -1.79
N LEU A 378 -8.27 -4.09 -0.76
CA LEU A 378 -7.39 -3.44 0.22
C LEU A 378 -6.13 -2.90 -0.45
N GLU A 379 -5.48 -3.69 -1.31
CA GLU A 379 -4.27 -3.27 -2.03
C GLU A 379 -4.51 -2.00 -2.86
N ARG A 380 -5.61 -1.96 -3.63
CA ARG A 380 -6.00 -0.76 -4.38
C ARG A 380 -6.32 0.43 -3.46
N ALA A 381 -6.98 0.17 -2.33
CA ALA A 381 -7.31 1.21 -1.36
C ALA A 381 -6.06 1.82 -0.72
N LEU A 382 -5.08 1.00 -0.31
CA LEU A 382 -3.80 1.48 0.23
C LEU A 382 -3.02 2.29 -0.81
N GLY A 383 -3.10 1.91 -2.10
CA GLY A 383 -2.58 2.71 -3.20
C GLY A 383 -3.19 4.13 -3.24
N LYS A 384 -4.53 4.23 -3.14
CA LYS A 384 -5.22 5.54 -3.09
C LYS A 384 -4.83 6.37 -1.88
N VAL A 385 -4.69 5.73 -0.71
CA VAL A 385 -4.25 6.41 0.53
C VAL A 385 -2.84 6.97 0.35
N SER A 386 -1.91 6.18 -0.20
CA SER A 386 -0.55 6.63 -0.52
C SER A 386 -0.57 7.81 -1.50
N ASP A 387 -1.36 7.75 -2.57
CA ASP A 387 -1.49 8.84 -3.54
C ASP A 387 -2.06 10.12 -2.90
N HIS A 388 -2.99 9.98 -1.94
CA HIS A 388 -3.57 11.11 -1.22
C HIS A 388 -2.51 11.83 -0.37
N VAL A 389 -1.70 11.07 0.40
CA VAL A 389 -0.60 11.63 1.20
C VAL A 389 0.42 12.35 0.31
N LEU A 390 0.81 11.73 -0.81
CA LEU A 390 1.77 12.34 -1.74
C LEU A 390 1.26 13.65 -2.35
N LYS A 391 -0.04 13.75 -2.65
CA LYS A 391 -0.64 14.98 -3.19
C LYS A 391 -0.62 16.11 -2.17
N GLN A 392 -0.96 15.83 -0.91
CA GLN A 392 -0.92 16.83 0.16
C GLN A 392 0.50 17.39 0.38
N ASP A 393 1.53 16.55 0.30
CA ASP A 393 2.94 16.98 0.40
C ASP A 393 3.35 17.93 -0.75
N THR A 394 2.91 17.65 -1.98
CA THR A 394 3.17 18.54 -3.12
C THR A 394 2.47 19.89 -2.98
N ASP A 395 1.21 19.91 -2.55
CA ASP A 395 0.42 21.15 -2.44
C ASP A 395 0.90 22.03 -1.27
N SER A 396 1.38 21.43 -0.18
CA SER A 396 1.96 22.17 0.95
C SER A 396 3.40 22.66 0.71
N SER A 397 4.07 22.17 -0.35
CA SER A 397 5.40 22.61 -0.78
C SER A 397 5.39 23.69 -1.87
N ALA A 398 4.21 24.09 -2.37
CA ALA A 398 4.09 25.21 -3.30
C ALA A 398 4.31 26.54 -2.54
N PRO A 399 5.28 27.38 -2.93
CA PRO A 399 5.46 28.69 -2.29
C PRO A 399 4.24 29.56 -2.58
N GLU A 400 3.62 30.11 -1.53
CA GLU A 400 2.66 31.19 -1.64
C GLU A 400 3.23 32.28 -2.56
N ALA A 401 2.55 32.54 -3.67
CA ALA A 401 2.94 33.52 -4.68
C ALA A 401 2.47 34.94 -4.32
#